data_AF-A0A953PVK1-F1
#
_entry.id   AF-A0A953PVK1-F1
#
_cell.length_a   1.000
_cell.length_b   1.000
_cell.length_c   1.000
_cell.angle_alpha   90.00
_cell.angle_beta   90.00
_cell.angle_gamma   90.00
#
_symmetry.space_group_name_H-M   'P 1'
#
loop_
_entity.id
_entity.type
_entity.pdbx_description
1 polymer ?
#
loop_
_entity_poly.entity_id
_entity_poly.type
_entity_poly.pdbx_seq_one_letter_code
_entity_poly.pdbx_strand_id
1 'polypeptide(L)'
;MVARTVAGDIVVRQETRKQTCIYILRIDPGEDQLCFWTRDEAVAQAVAFAKRQHARAWFADRDHLVLLGSFRLAPETPAKRAS
;
A
#
# COMPACT_ATOMS: atom_id res chain seq x y z
N MET A 1 -9.00 -16.23 4.81
CA MET A 1 -8.07 -15.45 5.67
C MET A 1 -7.76 -14.16 4.93
N VAL A 2 -8.43 -13.05 5.25
CA VAL A 2 -8.21 -11.75 4.59
C VAL A 2 -6.85 -11.25 5.08
N ALA A 3 -5.88 -11.06 4.18
CA ALA A 3 -4.60 -10.50 4.56
C ALA A 3 -4.84 -9.13 5.21
N ARG A 4 -4.25 -8.94 6.40
CA ARG A 4 -4.37 -7.69 7.15
C ARG A 4 -3.21 -6.79 6.76
N THR A 5 -3.52 -5.56 6.38
CA THR A 5 -2.53 -4.47 6.29
C THR A 5 -2.01 -4.16 7.69
N VAL A 6 -0.83 -3.58 7.80
CA VAL A 6 -0.30 -3.11 9.09
C VAL A 6 -0.09 -1.60 9.04
N ALA A 7 -0.02 -0.98 10.22
CA ALA A 7 0.27 0.44 10.33
C ALA A 7 1.54 0.83 9.54
N GLY A 8 1.44 1.92 8.80
CA GLY A 8 2.41 2.43 7.82
C GLY A 8 2.24 1.87 6.40
N ASP A 9 1.39 0.86 6.15
CA ASP A 9 1.21 0.33 4.80
C ASP A 9 0.34 1.26 3.93
N ILE A 10 0.66 1.29 2.63
CA ILE A 10 -0.07 2.05 1.63
C ILE A 10 -0.99 1.10 0.87
N VAL A 11 -2.27 1.45 0.78
CA VAL A 11 -3.32 0.56 0.28
C VAL A 11 -4.12 1.28 -0.78
N VAL A 12 -4.18 0.71 -1.98
CA VAL A 12 -5.13 1.11 -3.02
C VAL A 12 -6.36 0.24 -2.88
N ARG A 13 -7.54 0.84 -2.70
CA ARG A 13 -8.82 0.14 -2.67
C ARG A 13 -9.67 0.53 -3.87
N GLN A 14 -10.24 -0.45 -4.54
CA GLN A 14 -11.28 -0.20 -5.53
C GLN A 14 -12.62 0.09 -4.86
N GLU A 15 -13.31 1.15 -5.29
CA GLU A 15 -14.63 1.52 -4.80
C GLU A 15 -15.55 1.90 -5.96
N THR A 16 -16.79 1.45 -5.93
CA THR A 16 -17.80 1.87 -6.90
C THR A 16 -18.65 2.99 -6.30
N ARG A 17 -18.56 4.20 -6.86
CA ARG A 17 -19.39 5.35 -6.45
C ARG A 17 -20.30 5.77 -7.60
N LYS A 18 -21.61 5.75 -7.36
CA LYS A 18 -22.63 6.17 -8.34
C LYS A 18 -22.38 5.57 -9.74
N GLN A 19 -22.12 4.26 -9.79
CA GLN A 19 -21.80 3.48 -11.00
C GLN A 19 -20.42 3.75 -11.64
N THR A 20 -19.60 4.63 -11.08
CA THR A 20 -18.22 4.84 -11.52
C THR A 20 -17.25 4.08 -10.63
N CYS A 21 -16.30 3.38 -11.24
CA CYS A 21 -15.18 2.75 -10.53
C CYS A 21 -14.12 3.82 -10.23
N ILE A 22 -13.75 3.94 -8.96
CA ILE A 22 -12.64 4.79 -8.52
C ILE A 22 -11.68 3.97 -7.67
N TYR A 23 -10.45 4.47 -7.56
CA TYR A 23 -9.39 3.86 -6.78
C TYR A 23 -8.94 4.83 -5.70
N ILE A 24 -9.01 4.40 -4.44
CA ILE A 24 -8.68 5.21 -3.28
C ILE A 24 -7.36 4.71 -2.69
N LEU A 25 -6.34 5.55 -2.68
CA LEU A 25 -5.10 5.31 -1.96
C LEU A 25 -5.27 5.79 -0.51
N ARG A 26 -4.93 4.94 0.46
CA ARG A 26 -4.92 5.25 1.89
C ARG A 26 -3.59 4.83 2.52
N ILE A 27 -3.13 5.59 3.50
CA ILE A 27 -2.06 5.19 4.43
C ILE A 27 -2.73 4.65 5.69
N ASP A 28 -2.43 3.41 6.07
CA ASP A 28 -3.02 2.76 7.24
C ASP A 28 -2.20 3.06 8.50
N PRO A 29 -2.77 3.39 9.67
CA PRO A 29 -4.08 4.00 9.86
C PRO A 29 -4.02 5.50 9.52
N GLY A 30 -5.02 6.01 8.81
CA GLY A 30 -5.01 7.43 8.43
C GLY A 30 -6.14 7.86 7.50
N GLU A 31 -6.36 9.18 7.46
CA GLU A 31 -7.38 9.85 6.65
C GLU A 31 -6.89 10.31 5.27
N ASP A 32 -5.58 10.38 5.05
CA ASP A 32 -5.01 10.81 3.77
C ASP A 32 -5.50 9.89 2.65
N GLN A 33 -6.36 10.46 1.80
CA GLN A 33 -7.08 9.75 0.77
C GLN A 33 -6.91 10.48 -0.56
N LEU A 34 -6.26 9.80 -1.50
CA LEU A 34 -6.16 10.25 -2.88
C LEU A 34 -7.07 9.39 -3.74
N CYS A 35 -7.88 10.03 -4.58
CA CYS A 35 -8.80 9.35 -5.49
C CYS A 35 -8.27 9.41 -6.92
N PHE A 36 -8.29 8.27 -7.60
CA PHE A 36 -7.88 8.12 -8.99
C PHE A 36 -8.99 7.49 -9.80
N TRP A 37 -9.06 7.85 -11.09
CA TRP A 37 -10.06 7.32 -12.01
C TRP A 37 -9.61 6.00 -12.65
N THR A 38 -8.30 5.76 -12.72
CA THR A 38 -7.75 4.55 -13.30
C THR A 38 -6.96 3.73 -12.28
N ARG A 39 -6.93 2.42 -12.51
CA ARG A 39 -6.18 1.48 -11.67
C ARG A 39 -4.69 1.78 -11.74
N ASP A 40 -4.19 2.04 -12.93
CA ASP A 40 -2.75 2.17 -13.19
C ASP A 40 -2.18 3.42 -12.53
N GLU A 41 -2.90 4.54 -12.56
CA GLU A 41 -2.52 5.77 -11.83
C GLU A 41 -2.45 5.50 -10.32
N ALA A 42 -3.46 4.84 -9.76
CA ALA A 42 -3.51 4.54 -8.34
C ALA A 42 -2.36 3.61 -7.90
N VAL A 43 -2.08 2.57 -8.71
CA VAL A 43 -0.98 1.62 -8.46
C VAL A 43 0.37 2.33 -8.57
N ALA A 44 0.59 3.11 -9.63
CA ALA A 44 1.83 3.86 -9.81
C ALA A 44 2.07 4.81 -8.63
N GLN A 45 1.04 5.54 -8.20
CA GLN A 45 1.13 6.45 -7.08
C GLN A 45 1.40 5.71 -5.77
N ALA A 46 0.73 4.59 -5.50
CA ALA A 46 0.94 3.80 -4.29
C ALA A 46 2.36 3.24 -4.21
N VAL A 47 2.89 2.73 -5.32
CA VAL A 47 4.27 2.25 -5.38
C VAL A 47 5.26 3.40 -5.17
N ALA A 48 5.04 4.56 -5.78
CA ALA A 48 5.90 5.73 -5.62
C ALA A 48 5.93 6.22 -4.17
N PHE A 49 4.77 6.33 -3.52
CA PHE A 49 4.68 6.70 -2.11
C PHE A 49 5.33 5.64 -1.21
N ALA A 50 5.10 4.35 -1.47
CA ALA A 50 5.63 3.28 -0.62
C ALA A 50 7.15 3.22 -0.69
N LYS A 51 7.75 3.50 -1.86
CA LYS A 51 9.19 3.68 -2.00
C LYS A 51 9.70 4.85 -1.16
N ARG A 52 9.02 6.00 -1.22
CA ARG A 52 9.40 7.21 -0.49
C ARG A 52 9.28 7.05 1.03
N GLN A 53 8.30 6.28 1.50
CA GLN A 53 8.02 6.07 2.93
C GLN A 53 8.62 4.76 3.48
N HIS A 54 9.39 4.01 2.68
CA HIS A 54 9.90 2.69 3.06
C HIS A 54 8.82 1.73 3.56
N ALA A 55 7.66 1.76 2.92
CA ALA A 55 6.47 1.01 3.28
C ALA A 55 6.20 -0.16 2.32
N ARG A 56 5.12 -0.91 2.59
CA ARG A 56 4.55 -1.84 1.61
C ARG A 56 3.40 -1.18 0.89
N ALA A 57 3.27 -1.46 -0.40
CA ALA A 57 2.13 -1.09 -1.21
C ALA A 57 1.25 -2.32 -1.44
N TRP A 58 -0.05 -2.17 -1.24
CA TRP A 58 -1.05 -3.20 -1.43
C TRP A 58 -2.15 -2.71 -2.37
N PHE A 59 -2.73 -3.65 -3.11
CA PHE A 59 -3.97 -3.46 -3.82
C PHE A 59 -5.04 -4.33 -3.18
N ALA A 60 -6.10 -3.69 -2.69
CA ALA A 60 -7.27 -4.31 -2.11
C ALA A 60 -8.44 -4.29 -3.10
N ASP A 61 -8.89 -5.47 -3.49
CA ASP A 61 -10.21 -5.70 -4.07
C ASP A 61 -11.15 -6.27 -3.00
N ARG A 62 -12.44 -6.46 -3.30
CA ARG A 62 -13.49 -6.88 -2.35
C ARG A 62 -13.08 -8.05 -1.46
N ASP A 63 -12.42 -9.04 -2.05
CA ASP A 63 -12.10 -10.30 -1.36
C ASP A 63 -10.60 -10.60 -1.31
N HIS A 64 -9.77 -9.77 -1.95
CA HIS A 64 -8.36 -10.07 -2.18
C HIS A 64 -7.47 -8.88 -1.81
N LEU A 65 -6.32 -9.20 -1.22
CA LEU A 65 -5.24 -8.25 -1.01
C LEU A 65 -4.01 -8.76 -1.76
N VAL A 66 -3.48 -7.94 -2.66
CA VAL A 66 -2.32 -8.26 -3.49
C VAL A 66 -1.17 -7.33 -3.11
N LEU A 67 0.00 -7.89 -2.80
CA LEU A 67 1.21 -7.10 -2.57
C LEU A 67 1.72 -6.55 -3.89
N LEU A 68 1.77 -5.22 -4.02
CA LEU A 68 2.35 -4.53 -5.17
C LEU A 68 3.87 -4.36 -5.02
N GLY A 69 4.35 -4.22 -3.78
CA GLY A 69 5.77 -4.13 -3.47
C GLY A 69 6.03 -3.91 -1.99
N SER A 70 7.22 -4.31 -1.54
CA SER A 70 7.72 -4.07 -0.18
C SER A 70 9.05 -3.32 -0.24
N PHE A 71 9.08 -2.11 0.31
CA PHE A 71 10.26 -1.23 0.30
C PHE A 71 10.79 -0.96 1.71
N ARG A 72 10.39 -1.82 2.66
CA ARG A 72 10.91 -1.77 4.03
C ARG A 72 12.42 -1.95 4.01
N LEU A 73 13.11 -1.06 4.72
CA LEU A 73 14.52 -1.27 5.01
C LEU A 73 14.62 -2.57 5.82
N ALA A 74 15.55 -3.43 5.44
CA ALA A 74 15.84 -4.62 6.24
C ALA A 74 16.17 -4.15 7.67
N PRO A 75 15.72 -4.85 8.72
CA PRO A 75 16.27 -4.62 10.03
C PRO A 75 17.78 -4.87 9.89
N GLU A 76 18.59 -3.84 10.17
CA GLU A 76 20.03 -3.98 10.21
C GLU A 76 20.31 -5.18 11.10
N THR A 77 20.79 -6.28 10.50
CA THR A 77 21.20 -7.42 11.30
C THR A 77 22.36 -6.87 12.10
N PRO A 78 22.31 -6.82 13.45
CA PRO A 78 23.44 -6.30 14.20
C PRO A 78 24.62 -7.19 13.82
N ALA A 79 25.60 -6.58 13.16
CA ALA A 79 26.81 -7.28 12.75
C ALA A 79 27.32 -7.99 13.99
N LYS A 80 27.36 -9.32 13.93
CA LYS A 80 27.86 -10.19 14.99
C LYS A 80 29.26 -9.69 15.32
N ARG A 81 29.39 -8.87 16.38
CA ARG A 81 30.69 -8.41 16.86
C ARG A 81 31.39 -9.66 17.37
N ALA A 82 32.31 -10.17 16.56
CA ALA A 82 33.27 -11.15 17.01
C ALA A 82 34.24 -10.43 17.95
N SER A 83 34.17 -10.74 19.23
CA SER A 83 35.24 -10.56 20.21
C SER A 83 35.08 -11.62 21.29
#